data_AF-A0A2M9ENX8-F1
#
_entry.id   AF-A0A2M9ENX8-F1
#
_cell.length_a   1.000
_cell.length_b   1.000
_cell.length_c   1.000
_cell.angle_alpha   90.00
_cell.angle_beta   90.00
_cell.angle_gamma   90.00
#
_symmetry.space_group_name_H-M   'P 1'
#
loop_
_entity.id
_entity.type
_entity.pdbx_description
1 polymer ?
#
loop_
_entity_poly.entity_id
_entity_poly.type
_entity_poly.pdbx_seq_one_letter_code
_entity_poly.pdbx_strand_id
1 'polypeptide(L)'
;MKTTLAALALTLSLILLPHSAQGRSPERAASEAARQNAPAITIWVDASWGFRNQGAANNLSAAHRAFYAQGYRLVSVQPYIENGDLQGFFVSYEKRD
;
A
#
# COMPACT_ATOMS: atom_id res chain seq x y z
N MET A 1 -52.24 -27.95 -3.70
CA MET A 1 -51.28 -28.42 -4.72
C MET A 1 -50.41 -27.23 -5.14
N LYS A 2 -49.08 -27.38 -5.03
CA LYS A 2 -48.03 -26.75 -5.85
C LYS A 2 -47.90 -25.21 -5.79
N THR A 3 -46.91 -24.72 -5.02
CA THR A 3 -45.61 -24.14 -5.49
C THR A 3 -45.79 -22.78 -6.16
N THR A 4 -45.20 -21.67 -5.69
CA THR A 4 -43.76 -21.33 -5.79
C THR A 4 -43.46 -20.13 -4.85
N LEU A 5 -42.57 -20.22 -3.86
CA LEU A 5 -41.17 -19.78 -3.93
C LEU A 5 -40.91 -18.72 -5.01
N ALA A 6 -41.02 -17.43 -4.66
CA ALA A 6 -40.58 -16.33 -5.52
C ALA A 6 -39.71 -15.35 -4.73
N ALA A 7 -38.41 -15.61 -4.83
CA ALA A 7 -37.34 -14.63 -4.92
C ALA A 7 -37.21 -13.60 -3.79
N LEU A 8 -36.63 -14.05 -2.68
CA LEU A 8 -35.75 -13.23 -1.85
C LEU A 8 -34.47 -12.92 -2.67
N ALA A 9 -34.59 -12.10 -3.71
CA ALA A 9 -33.45 -11.51 -4.41
C ALA A 9 -32.96 -10.33 -3.56
N LEU A 10 -32.37 -10.67 -2.40
CA LEU A 10 -31.57 -9.73 -1.64
C LEU A 10 -30.34 -9.45 -2.50
N THR A 11 -30.43 -8.39 -3.29
CA THR A 11 -29.34 -7.79 -4.05
C THR A 11 -28.20 -7.55 -3.08
N LEU A 12 -27.27 -8.49 -3.08
CA LEU A 12 -25.95 -8.39 -2.49
C LEU A 12 -25.20 -7.35 -3.33
N SER A 13 -25.53 -6.08 -3.10
CA SER A 13 -24.73 -4.95 -3.53
C SER A 13 -23.36 -5.15 -2.89
N LEU A 14 -22.44 -5.70 -3.67
CA LEU A 14 -21.01 -5.69 -3.39
C LEU A 14 -20.66 -4.25 -3.01
N ILE A 15 -20.54 -4.01 -1.71
CA ILE A 15 -19.86 -2.83 -1.22
C ILE A 15 -18.41 -3.09 -1.60
N LEU A 16 -17.99 -2.55 -2.75
CA LEU A 16 -16.60 -2.29 -3.08
C LEU A 16 -16.11 -1.26 -2.05
N LEU A 17 -15.94 -1.70 -0.80
CA LEU A 17 -15.14 -0.98 0.15
C LEU A 17 -13.75 -0.93 -0.49
N PRO A 18 -13.19 0.25 -0.83
CA PRO A 18 -11.76 0.32 -1.02
C PRO A 18 -11.18 -0.22 0.28
N HIS A 19 -10.56 -1.40 0.22
CA HIS A 19 -9.89 -1.98 1.37
C HIS A 19 -8.79 -0.99 1.73
N SER A 20 -9.12 -0.12 2.69
CA SER A 20 -8.27 0.92 3.23
C SER A 20 -6.91 0.29 3.48
N ALA A 21 -5.87 1.02 3.07
CA ALA A 21 -4.48 0.61 3.08
C ALA A 21 -3.94 0.40 4.50
N GLN A 22 -4.51 -0.55 5.24
CA GLN A 22 -4.01 -1.04 6.51
C GLN A 22 -2.70 -1.79 6.19
N GLY A 23 -1.59 -1.06 6.25
CA GLY A 23 -0.22 -1.58 6.18
C GLY A 23 0.02 -2.61 5.08
N ARG A 24 -0.09 -2.22 3.80
CA ARG A 24 0.43 -3.10 2.73
C ARG A 24 1.93 -3.23 2.93
N SER A 25 2.44 -4.46 3.08
CA SER A 25 3.88 -4.67 3.09
C SER A 25 4.48 -4.11 1.78
N PRO A 26 5.68 -3.53 1.81
CA PRO A 26 6.27 -2.94 0.61
C PRO A 26 6.40 -3.92 -0.56
N GLU A 27 6.59 -5.21 -0.29
CA GLU A 27 6.68 -6.28 -1.29
C GLU A 27 5.37 -6.47 -2.05
N ARG A 28 4.22 -6.41 -1.34
CA ARG A 28 2.91 -6.50 -1.98
C ARG A 28 2.64 -5.27 -2.83
N ALA A 29 2.97 -4.09 -2.33
CA ALA A 29 2.81 -2.84 -3.08
C ALA A 29 3.67 -2.83 -4.35
N ALA A 30 4.93 -3.25 -4.25
CA ALA A 30 5.83 -3.36 -5.41
C ALA A 30 5.33 -4.40 -6.43
N SER A 31 4.90 -5.57 -5.98
CA SER A 31 4.37 -6.63 -6.85
C SER A 31 3.06 -6.24 -7.54
N GLU A 32 2.20 -5.46 -6.86
CA GLU A 32 0.98 -4.92 -7.45
C GLU A 32 1.31 -3.86 -8.51
N ALA A 33 2.19 -2.90 -8.18
CA ALA A 33 2.62 -1.88 -9.14
C ALA A 33 3.20 -2.53 -10.41
N ALA A 34 4.01 -3.58 -10.26
CA ALA A 34 4.55 -4.35 -11.37
C ALA A 34 3.45 -5.03 -12.20
N ARG A 35 2.51 -5.72 -11.56
CA ARG A 35 1.38 -6.39 -12.24
C ARG A 35 0.50 -5.40 -13.01
N GLN A 36 0.32 -4.20 -12.48
CA GLN A 36 -0.47 -3.15 -13.12
C GLN A 36 0.30 -2.37 -14.19
N ASN A 37 1.60 -2.64 -14.39
CA ASN A 37 2.48 -1.80 -15.20
C ASN A 37 2.37 -0.31 -14.84
N ALA A 38 2.29 -0.01 -13.54
CA ALA A 38 2.14 1.36 -13.07
C ALA A 38 3.39 2.18 -13.44
N PRO A 39 3.25 3.34 -14.12
CA PRO A 39 4.40 4.17 -14.46
C PRO A 39 5.03 4.80 -13.21
N ALA A 40 4.22 5.10 -12.20
CA ALA A 40 4.65 5.63 -10.91
C ALA A 40 3.69 5.21 -9.79
N ILE A 41 4.18 5.23 -8.56
CA ILE A 41 3.40 4.88 -7.36
C ILE A 41 3.96 5.55 -6.10
N THR A 42 3.06 5.98 -5.23
CA THR A 42 3.39 6.45 -3.87
C THR A 42 2.82 5.48 -2.84
N ILE A 43 3.63 5.11 -1.85
CA ILE A 43 3.25 4.24 -0.75
C ILE A 43 3.50 4.90 0.60
N TRP A 44 2.79 4.43 1.62
CA TRP A 44 3.06 4.75 3.02
C TRP A 44 4.07 3.76 3.61
N VAL A 45 5.08 4.26 4.31
CA VAL A 45 6.02 3.47 5.11
C VAL A 45 5.97 3.97 6.55
N ASP A 46 5.51 3.11 7.45
CA ASP A 46 5.31 3.40 8.87
C ASP A 46 6.65 3.56 9.62
N ALA A 47 6.69 4.54 10.54
CA ALA A 47 7.84 4.79 11.44
C ALA A 47 7.54 4.48 12.92
N SER A 48 6.37 3.89 13.22
CA SER A 48 5.77 3.78 14.55
C SER A 48 6.38 2.70 15.46
N TRP A 49 7.49 2.05 15.09
CA TRP A 49 8.01 0.91 15.85
C TRP A 49 9.30 1.20 16.63
N GLY A 50 9.16 1.37 17.95
CA GLY A 50 10.07 0.97 19.05
C GLY A 50 11.51 1.53 19.12
N PHE A 51 12.11 1.94 18.01
CA PHE A 51 13.45 2.48 17.89
C PHE A 51 13.44 3.47 16.73
N ARG A 52 13.03 4.72 17.04
CA ARG A 52 12.65 5.78 16.08
C ARG A 52 13.61 5.98 14.89
N ASN A 53 14.89 5.64 15.02
CA ASN A 53 15.87 5.79 13.95
C ASN A 53 16.12 4.48 13.18
N GLN A 54 16.33 3.36 13.88
CA GLN A 54 16.75 2.12 13.25
C GLN A 54 15.57 1.36 12.61
N GLY A 55 14.39 1.40 13.22
CA GLY A 55 13.18 0.78 12.66
C GLY A 55 12.74 1.45 11.35
N ALA A 56 12.66 2.78 11.36
CA ALA A 56 12.29 3.56 10.19
C ALA A 56 13.26 3.35 9.01
N ALA A 57 14.57 3.41 9.26
CA ALA A 57 15.58 3.16 8.23
C ALA A 57 15.50 1.74 7.65
N ASN A 58 15.25 0.73 8.50
CA ASN A 58 15.07 -0.66 8.05
C ASN A 58 13.81 -0.81 7.19
N ASN A 59 12.70 -0.21 7.59
CA ASN A 59 11.43 -0.25 6.84
C ASN A 59 11.57 0.42 5.46
N LEU A 60 12.20 1.60 5.42
CA LEU A 60 12.50 2.30 4.16
C LEU A 60 13.42 1.45 3.29
N SER A 61 14.50 0.88 3.85
CA SER A 61 15.42 0.02 3.10
C SER A 61 14.75 -1.23 2.52
N ALA A 62 13.83 -1.84 3.27
CA ALA A 62 13.03 -2.96 2.78
C ALA A 62 12.12 -2.53 1.62
N ALA A 63 11.46 -1.38 1.74
CA ALA A 63 10.65 -0.83 0.67
C ALA A 63 11.47 -0.53 -0.59
N HIS A 64 12.60 0.16 -0.46
CA HIS A 64 13.48 0.46 -1.59
C HIS A 64 13.92 -0.83 -2.31
N ARG A 65 14.29 -1.88 -1.55
CA ARG A 65 14.70 -3.17 -2.12
C ARG A 65 13.55 -3.84 -2.88
N ALA A 66 12.34 -3.84 -2.31
CA ALA A 66 11.17 -4.44 -2.94
C ALA A 66 10.84 -3.76 -4.29
N PHE A 67 10.82 -2.44 -4.33
CA PHE A 67 10.56 -1.69 -5.56
C PHE A 67 11.70 -1.80 -6.58
N TYR A 68 12.95 -1.78 -6.11
CA TYR A 68 14.11 -1.98 -6.97
C TYR A 68 14.06 -3.35 -7.68
N ALA A 69 13.71 -4.42 -6.97
CA ALA A 69 13.56 -5.76 -7.54
C ALA A 69 12.47 -5.84 -8.64
N GLN A 70 11.47 -4.95 -8.60
CA GLN A 70 10.40 -4.85 -9.60
C GLN A 70 10.72 -3.88 -10.75
N GLY A 71 11.95 -3.38 -10.83
CA GLY A 71 12.35 -2.47 -11.89
C GLY A 71 11.91 -1.02 -11.66
N TYR A 72 11.68 -0.60 -10.42
CA TYR A 72 11.39 0.80 -10.09
C TYR A 72 12.63 1.51 -9.53
N ARG A 73 12.68 2.84 -9.66
CA ARG A 73 13.67 3.72 -9.01
C ARG A 73 12.98 4.67 -8.03
N LEU A 74 13.67 5.00 -6.94
CA LEU A 74 13.18 5.94 -5.94
C LEU A 74 13.14 7.36 -6.52
N VAL A 75 12.03 8.07 -6.31
CA VAL A 75 11.85 9.47 -6.74
C VAL A 75 11.85 10.41 -5.53
N SER A 76 11.09 10.09 -4.48
CA SER A 76 10.98 10.96 -3.31
C SER A 76 10.69 10.19 -2.02
N VAL A 77 11.17 10.73 -0.90
CA VAL A 77 10.79 10.33 0.46
C VAL A 77 10.33 11.59 1.19
N GLN A 78 9.07 11.66 1.60
CA GLN A 78 8.50 12.79 2.33
C GLN A 78 8.06 12.35 3.73
N PRO A 79 8.61 12.92 4.82
CA PRO A 79 8.17 12.60 6.17
C PRO A 79 6.76 13.16 6.43
N TYR A 80 5.94 12.41 7.15
CA TYR A 80 4.69 12.87 7.72
C TYR A 80 4.82 12.99 9.23
N ILE A 81 4.59 14.20 9.73
CA ILE A 81 4.69 14.56 11.14
C ILE A 81 3.30 14.99 11.59
N GLU A 82 2.81 14.39 12.66
CA GLU A 82 1.53 14.72 13.26
C GLU A 82 1.76 15.00 14.74
N ASN A 83 1.26 16.15 15.22
CA ASN A 83 1.43 16.59 16.61
C ASN A 83 2.89 16.64 17.10
N GLY A 84 3.84 16.89 16.19
CA GLY A 84 5.27 16.94 16.51
C GLY A 84 5.97 15.58 16.52
N ASP A 85 5.23 14.49 16.30
CA ASP A 85 5.77 13.13 16.22
C ASP A 85 5.86 12.66 14.76
N LEU A 86 7.01 12.09 14.39
CA LEU A 86 7.18 11.40 13.11
C LEU A 86 6.31 10.15 13.09
N GLN A 87 5.36 10.12 12.15
CA GLN A 87 4.43 8.99 11.96
C GLN A 87 4.94 8.01 10.89
N GLY A 88 5.60 8.53 9.85
CA GLY A 88 6.06 7.71 8.73
C GLY A 88 6.45 8.55 7.53
N PHE A 89 6.48 7.90 6.36
CA PHE A 89 6.94 8.50 5.12
C PHE A 89 6.01 8.16 3.95
N PHE A 90 5.74 9.15 3.12
CA PHE A 90 5.27 8.92 1.75
C PHE A 90 6.48 8.70 0.86
N VAL A 91 6.55 7.54 0.21
CA VAL A 91 7.66 7.16 -0.66
C VAL A 91 7.15 6.95 -2.07
N SER A 92 7.70 7.69 -3.03
CA SER A 92 7.33 7.62 -4.44
C SER A 92 8.40 6.95 -5.26
N TYR A 93 7.96 6.09 -6.18
CA TYR A 93 8.81 5.38 -7.12
C TYR A 93 8.27 5.55 -8.54
N GLU A 94 9.15 5.44 -9.52
CA GLU A 94 8.79 5.39 -10.94
C GLU A 94 9.43 4.18 -11.61
N LYS A 95 8.78 3.67 -12.66
CA LYS A 95 9.31 2.55 -13.43
C LYS A 95 10.61 2.98 -14.11
N ARG A 96 11.64 2.12 -14.06
CA ARG A 96 12.86 2.32 -14.83
C ARG A 96 12.58 2.00 -16.28
N ASP A 97 13.01 2.89 -17.16
CA ASP A 97 12.99 2.75 -18.61
C ASP A 97 13.83 1.56 -19.08
#